data_AF-A0A967L0J6-F1
#
_entry.id   AF-A0A967L0J6-F1
#
_cell.length_a   1.000
_cell.length_b   1.000
_cell.length_c   1.000
_cell.angle_alpha   90.00
_cell.angle_beta   90.00
_cell.angle_gamma   90.00
#
_symmetry.space_group_name_H-M   'P 1'
#
loop_
_entity.id
_entity.type
_entity.pdbx_description
1 polymer ?
#
loop_
_entity_poly.entity_id
_entity_poly.type
_entity_poly.pdbx_seq_one_letter_code
_entity_poly.pdbx_strand_id
1 'polypeptide(L)' 'AVTIAQEYLDAYLPGKTAGETADEFPGYYTLHILEDGQITGMLSVNAYTGQVFLHHWHGDFIEMAGEEHD' A
#
# COMPACT_ATOMS: atom_id res chain seq x y z
N ALA A 1 -5.60 8.74 1.23
CA ALA A 1 -5.04 7.57 0.54
C ALA A 1 -5.46 6.26 1.21
N VAL A 2 -5.28 6.12 2.53
CA VAL A 2 -5.63 4.90 3.30
C VAL A 2 -7.05 4.40 3.02
N THR A 3 -8.07 5.25 3.09
CA THR A 3 -9.46 4.85 2.81
C THR A 3 -9.64 4.30 1.39
N ILE A 4 -9.08 4.97 0.38
CA ILE A 4 -9.15 4.53 -1.03
C ILE A 4 -8.43 3.19 -1.21
N ALA A 5 -7.28 3.03 -0.57
CA ALA A 5 -6.54 1.78 -0.58
C ALA A 5 -7.35 0.65 0.05
N GLN A 6 -7.97 0.89 1.21
CA GLN A 6 -8.79 -0.12 1.88
C GLN A 6 -10.01 -0.49 1.03
N GLU A 7 -10.73 0.47 0.46
CA GLU A 7 -11.87 0.22 -0.43
C GLU A 7 -11.48 -0.64 -1.65
N TYR A 8 -10.29 -0.39 -2.23
CA TYR A 8 -9.77 -1.23 -3.30
C TYR A 8 -9.47 -2.66 -2.83
N LEU A 9 -8.84 -2.81 -1.66
CA LEU A 9 -8.54 -4.14 -1.10
C LEU A 9 -9.82 -4.91 -0.77
N ASP A 10 -10.83 -4.26 -0.19
CA ASP A 10 -12.12 -4.88 0.10
C ASP A 10 -12.80 -5.42 -1.17
N ALA A 11 -12.64 -4.71 -2.30
CA ALA A 11 -13.24 -5.08 -3.57
C ALA A 11 -12.48 -6.18 -4.33
N TYR A 12 -11.13 -6.17 -4.29
CA TYR A 12 -10.31 -6.99 -5.19
C TYR A 12 -9.39 -8.00 -4.47
N LEU A 13 -9.10 -7.80 -3.19
CA LEU A 13 -8.22 -8.61 -2.36
C LEU A 13 -8.82 -8.78 -0.94
N PRO A 14 -10.02 -9.37 -0.82
CA PRO A 14 -10.75 -9.43 0.44
C PRO A 14 -9.94 -10.18 1.51
N GLY A 15 -9.97 -9.67 2.75
CA GLY A 15 -9.20 -10.19 3.87
C GLY A 15 -7.84 -9.51 4.06
N LYS A 16 -7.39 -8.69 3.10
CA LYS A 16 -6.21 -7.84 3.26
C LYS A 16 -6.60 -6.45 3.77
N THR A 17 -5.69 -5.81 4.50
CA THR A 17 -5.87 -4.44 4.98
C THR A 17 -4.77 -3.52 4.46
N ALA A 18 -5.11 -2.25 4.27
CA ALA A 18 -4.12 -1.22 4.02
C ALA A 18 -3.38 -0.88 5.32
N GLY A 19 -2.10 -0.53 5.22
CA GLY A 19 -1.37 0.08 6.32
C GLY A 19 -2.07 1.34 6.82
N GLU A 20 -1.91 1.64 8.11
CA GLU A 20 -2.55 2.79 8.76
C GLU A 20 -1.99 4.13 8.27
N THR A 21 -0.74 4.11 7.80
CA THR A 21 -0.03 5.26 7.25
C THR A 21 0.18 5.11 5.75
N ALA A 22 0.42 6.25 5.09
CA ALA A 22 0.73 6.29 3.68
C ALA A 22 1.96 7.18 3.47
N ASP A 23 2.98 6.62 2.84
CA ASP A 23 4.20 7.35 2.50
C ASP A 23 3.90 8.28 1.32
N GLU A 24 4.17 9.57 1.49
CA GLU A 24 3.91 10.58 0.48
C GLU A 24 5.09 10.73 -0.48
N PHE A 25 4.79 10.69 -1.78
CA PHE A 25 5.71 11.01 -2.86
C PHE A 25 5.07 12.05 -3.78
N PRO A 26 5.86 12.80 -4.57
CA PRO A 26 5.30 13.73 -5.55
C PRO A 26 4.31 13.05 -6.51
N GLY A 27 3.02 13.32 -6.30
CA GLY A 27 1.91 12.85 -7.14
C GLY A 27 1.27 11.52 -6.74
N TYR A 28 1.76 10.82 -5.72
CA TYR A 28 1.13 9.58 -5.24
C TYR A 28 1.50 9.26 -3.79
N TYR A 29 0.68 8.40 -3.19
CA TYR A 29 0.93 7.81 -1.88
C TYR A 29 1.26 6.34 -2.05
N THR A 30 2.15 5.77 -1.24
CA THR A 30 2.41 4.33 -1.18
C THR A 30 1.98 3.78 0.18
N LEU A 31 1.37 2.61 0.18
CA LEU A 31 0.89 1.94 1.38
C LEU A 31 1.30 0.46 1.35
N HIS A 32 1.61 -0.07 2.53
CA HIS A 32 1.70 -1.51 2.73
C HIS A 32 0.33 -2.17 2.63
N ILE A 33 0.32 -3.42 2.18
CA ILE A 33 -0.81 -4.33 2.25
C ILE A 33 -0.48 -5.37 3.30
N LEU A 34 -1.39 -5.55 4.25
CA LEU A 34 -1.24 -6.43 5.38
C LEU A 34 -2.18 -7.64 5.25
N GLU A 35 -1.71 -8.79 5.71
CA GLU A 35 -2.50 -9.99 5.96
C GLU A 35 -2.05 -10.55 7.30
N ASP A 36 -2.97 -10.73 8.24
CA ASP A 36 -2.67 -11.09 9.63
C ASP A 36 -1.58 -10.19 10.29
N GLY A 37 -1.59 -8.90 9.93
CA GLY A 37 -0.64 -7.90 10.42
C GLY A 37 0.76 -8.00 9.82
N GLN A 38 0.99 -8.90 8.86
CA GLN A 38 2.27 -9.04 8.14
C GLN A 38 2.20 -8.34 6.78
N ILE A 39 3.28 -7.68 6.38
CA ILE A 39 3.38 -7.05 5.06
C ILE A 39 3.43 -8.14 3.99
N THR A 40 2.43 -8.16 3.11
CA THR A 40 2.33 -9.10 1.99
C THR A 40 2.43 -8.43 0.62
N GLY A 41 2.49 -7.10 0.59
CA GLY A 41 2.66 -6.35 -0.63
C GLY A 41 2.57 -4.85 -0.39
N MET A 42 2.47 -4.11 -1.49
CA MET A 42 2.25 -2.67 -1.48
C MET A 42 1.29 -2.27 -2.60
N LEU A 43 0.68 -1.10 -2.44
CA LEU A 43 -0.03 -0.42 -3.52
C LEU A 43 0.29 1.07 -3.46
N SER A 44 0.08 1.75 -4.57
CA SER A 44 0.09 3.22 -4.60
C SER A 44 -1.27 3.78 -4.97
N VAL A 45 -1.60 4.95 -4.42
CA VAL A 45 -2.80 5.72 -4.75
C VAL A 45 -2.35 7.03 -5.40
N ASN A 46 -2.82 7.30 -6.63
CA ASN A 46 -2.58 8.57 -7.29
C ASN A 46 -3.18 9.74 -6.48
N ALA A 47 -2.38 10.75 -6.17
CA ALA A 47 -2.80 11.85 -5.29
C ALA A 47 -3.87 12.76 -5.92
N TYR A 48 -3.97 12.79 -7.25
CA TYR A 48 -4.89 13.67 -7.97
C TYR A 48 -6.19 12.96 -8.39
N THR A 49 -6.11 11.68 -8.73
CA THR A 49 -7.22 10.93 -9.33
C THR A 49 -7.78 9.84 -8.43
N GLY A 50 -7.07 9.45 -7.38
CA GLY A 50 -7.44 8.31 -6.53
C GLY A 50 -7.27 6.94 -7.20
N GLN A 51 -6.70 6.87 -8.41
CA GLN A 51 -6.43 5.59 -9.06
C GLN A 51 -5.44 4.75 -8.24
N VAL A 52 -5.70 3.45 -8.14
CA VAL A 52 -4.88 2.50 -7.37
C VAL A 52 -4.01 1.67 -8.31
N PHE A 53 -2.73 1.54 -7.96
CA PHE A 53 -1.75 0.71 -8.64
C PHE A 53 -1.23 -0.35 -7.68
N LEU A 54 -1.59 -1.61 -7.91
CA LEU A 54 -1.12 -2.73 -7.10
C LEU A 54 0.31 -3.12 -7.51
N HIS A 55 1.24 -3.15 -6.55
CA HIS A 55 2.60 -3.62 -6.80
C HIS A 55 2.65 -5.14 -6.73
N HIS A 56 3.24 -5.76 -7.75
CA HIS A 56 3.44 -7.20 -7.78
C HIS A 56 4.94 -7.45 -7.55
N TRP A 57 5.27 -8.16 -6.48
CA TRP A 57 6.64 -8.65 -6.27
C TRP A 57 6.84 -10.00 -6.93
N HIS A 58 8.04 -10.23 -7.45
CA HIS A 58 8.49 -11.55 -7.89
C HIS A 58 9.35 -12.18 -6.78
N GLY A 59 8.76 -12.45 -5.62
CA GLY A 59 9.45 -13.06 -4.47
C GLY A 59 8.94 -12.56 -3.13
N ASP A 60 9.51 -13.08 -2.05
CA ASP A 60 9.17 -12.69 -0.67
C ASP A 60 9.64 -11.27 -0.37
N PHE A 61 8.91 -10.58 0.51
CA PHE A 61 9.40 -9.35 1.12
C PHE A 61 10.66 -9.64 1.93
N ILE A 62 11.68 -8.80 1.77
CA ILE A 62 12.94 -8.95 2.52
C ILE A 62 13.04 -7.85 3.57
N GLU A 63 13.12 -6.59 3.15
CA GLU A 63 13.16 -5.42 4.04
C GLU A 63 12.87 -4.13 3.25
N MET A 64 12.54 -3.07 3.97
CA MET A 64 12.60 -1.71 3.43
C MET A 64 14.06 -1.21 3.50
N ALA A 65 14.57 -0.67 2.40
CA ALA A 65 15.87 0.00 2.39
C ALA A 65 15.68 1.52 2.27
N GLY A 66 15.82 2.26 3.37
CA GLY A 66 15.68 3.72 3.44
C GLY A 66 15.22 4.21 4.83
N GLU A 67 15.50 5.47 5.16
CA GLU A 67 15.18 6.07 6.48
C GLU A 67 13.66 6.26 6.69
N GLU A 68 13.16 5.78 7.84
CA GLU A 68 11.91 6.25 8.45
C GLU A 68 12.04 7.75 8.69
N HIS A 69 11.26 8.55 7.95
CA HIS A 69 11.08 9.94 8.30
C HIS A 69 9.85 10.03 9.21
N ASP A 70 10.11 10.14 10.52
CA ASP A 70 9.13 10.49 11.56
C ASP A 70 8.40 11.81 11.29
#